data_AF-A0A8T6N890-F1
#
_entry.id   AF-A0A8T6N890-F1
#
_cell.length_a   1.000
_cell.length_b   1.000
_cell.length_c   1.000
_cell.angle_alpha   90.00
_cell.angle_beta   90.00
_cell.angle_gamma   90.00
#
_symmetry.space_group_name_H-M   'P 1'
#
loop_
_entity.id
_entity.type
_entity.pdbx_description
1 polymer ?
#
loop_
_entity_poly.entity_id
_entity_poly.type
_entity_poly.pdbx_seq_one_letter_code
_entity_poly.pdbx_strand_id
1 'polypeptide(L)'
;GRPDRDGHVTLDACIMDHDSRCGSVAFLEDIQHPIDVARAIMDKTPHVMLVGEGAQKWALENGFSKADFEVPIPEVQKDYENWLIKSEYKTGVNVENHDTIGMLALDASGRMAGACTTSGMAYKIRGRVGDSPIIGAGLFIDGDVGGSTPGVEGMQVGFLAMNMQGEYGGYSVYNGFNYALRSKDRNEMVDAKYMRTWG
;
A
#
# COMPACT_ATOMS: atom_id res chain seq x y z
N GLY A 1 -4.48 -0.64 10.33
CA GLY A 1 -4.01 -1.93 9.83
C GLY A 1 -3.99 -2.94 10.95
N ARG A 2 -4.38 -4.18 10.67
CA ARG A 2 -4.39 -5.27 11.65
C ARG A 2 -2.96 -5.72 11.99
N PRO A 3 -2.69 -6.14 13.24
CA PRO A 3 -1.35 -6.56 13.64
C PRO A 3 -0.95 -7.91 13.03
N ASP A 4 0.32 -8.27 13.19
CA ASP A 4 0.78 -9.64 13.06
C ASP A 4 0.25 -10.53 14.20
N ARG A 5 0.54 -11.84 14.16
CA ARG A 5 0.04 -12.79 15.15
C ARG A 5 0.56 -12.55 16.57
N ASP A 6 1.60 -11.72 16.72
CA ASP A 6 2.22 -11.36 18.01
C ASP A 6 1.69 -10.01 18.52
N GLY A 7 0.71 -9.40 17.84
CA GLY A 7 0.02 -8.19 18.29
C GLY A 7 0.67 -6.89 17.80
N HIS A 8 1.66 -6.96 16.91
CA HIS A 8 2.38 -5.78 16.44
C HIS A 8 1.93 -5.32 15.05
N VAL A 9 1.68 -4.02 14.90
CA VAL A 9 1.34 -3.43 13.60
C VAL A 9 2.62 -3.05 12.86
N THR A 10 2.86 -3.71 11.72
CA THR A 10 4.01 -3.46 10.85
C THR A 10 3.55 -3.03 9.47
N LEU A 11 4.13 -1.96 8.96
CA LEU A 11 3.72 -1.32 7.72
C LEU A 11 4.79 -1.46 6.63
N ASP A 12 4.32 -1.58 5.40
CA ASP A 12 5.12 -1.73 4.20
C ASP A 12 4.70 -0.67 3.18
N ALA A 13 5.64 -0.02 2.51
CA ALA A 13 5.34 0.92 1.43
C ALA A 13 6.47 1.04 0.40
N CYS A 14 6.13 1.36 -0.84
CA CYS A 14 7.09 1.83 -1.84
C CYS A 14 6.52 2.94 -2.71
N ILE A 15 7.42 3.72 -3.32
CA ILE A 15 7.14 4.79 -4.25
C ILE A 15 8.12 4.71 -5.42
N MET A 16 7.62 5.04 -6.61
CA MET A 16 8.42 5.09 -7.84
C MET A 16 7.97 6.25 -8.72
N ASP A 17 8.91 6.95 -9.35
CA ASP A 17 8.63 8.00 -10.32
C ASP A 17 9.06 7.62 -11.75
N HIS A 18 8.73 8.51 -12.70
CA HIS A 18 9.02 8.34 -14.13
C HIS A 18 10.50 8.24 -14.47
N ASP A 19 11.39 8.77 -13.62
CA ASP A 19 12.85 8.71 -13.82
C ASP A 19 13.47 7.43 -13.24
N SER A 20 12.63 6.43 -12.98
CA SER A 20 13.00 5.17 -12.32
C SER A 20 13.59 5.35 -10.91
N ARG A 21 13.38 6.51 -10.26
CA ARG A 21 13.78 6.68 -8.87
C ARG A 21 12.79 5.94 -7.99
N CYS A 22 13.32 5.25 -6.99
CA CYS A 22 12.55 4.36 -6.15
C CYS A 22 12.90 4.57 -4.67
N GLY A 23 11.91 4.40 -3.82
CA GLY A 23 12.10 4.29 -2.39
C GLY A 23 11.12 3.31 -1.78
N SER A 24 11.57 2.59 -0.76
CA SER A 24 10.82 1.50 -0.15
C SER A 24 11.17 1.36 1.32
N VAL A 25 10.15 1.03 2.10
CA VAL A 25 10.29 0.61 3.49
C VAL A 25 9.43 -0.63 3.73
N ALA A 26 9.97 -1.60 4.46
CA ALA A 26 9.19 -2.76 4.90
C ALA A 26 9.34 -3.00 6.39
N PHE A 27 8.31 -3.61 6.96
CA PHE A 27 8.28 -4.02 8.36
C PHE A 27 8.53 -2.84 9.32
N LEU A 28 7.96 -1.68 9.00
CA LEU A 28 8.10 -0.45 9.79
C LEU A 28 7.09 -0.41 10.92
N GLU A 29 7.56 -0.10 12.13
CA GLU A 29 6.71 0.05 13.33
C GLU A 29 6.69 1.49 13.81
N ASP A 30 5.63 1.83 14.54
CA ASP A 30 5.38 3.12 15.19
C ASP A 30 5.31 4.35 14.28
N ILE A 31 5.48 4.26 12.95
CA ILE A 31 5.42 5.43 12.06
C ILE A 31 4.16 5.36 11.21
N GLN A 32 3.27 6.34 11.37
CA GLN A 32 1.94 6.35 10.74
C GLN A 32 1.97 6.39 9.21
N HIS A 33 2.94 7.11 8.63
CA HIS A 33 3.01 7.35 7.19
C HIS A 33 4.26 6.67 6.58
N PRO A 34 4.23 5.34 6.34
CA PRO A 34 5.36 4.61 5.77
C PRO A 34 5.71 5.09 4.36
N ILE A 35 4.75 5.61 3.60
CA ILE A 35 5.00 6.13 2.25
C ILE A 35 5.89 7.39 2.26
N ASP A 36 5.79 8.22 3.30
CA ASP A 36 6.65 9.39 3.45
C ASP A 36 8.09 8.97 3.80
N VAL A 37 8.24 7.89 4.57
CA VAL A 37 9.56 7.28 4.83
C VAL A 37 10.14 6.70 3.55
N ALA A 38 9.36 5.96 2.76
CA ALA A 38 9.78 5.46 1.44
C ALA A 38 10.20 6.61 0.51
N ARG A 39 9.44 7.72 0.48
CA ARG A 39 9.79 8.93 -0.26
C ARG A 39 11.10 9.55 0.22
N ALA A 40 11.29 9.64 1.53
CA ALA A 40 12.53 10.17 2.09
C ALA A 40 13.73 9.28 1.79
N ILE A 41 13.57 7.94 1.77
CA ILE A 41 14.63 7.00 1.38
C ILE A 41 15.05 7.27 -0.08
N MET A 42 14.08 7.43 -0.98
CA MET A 42 14.32 7.76 -2.39
C MET A 42 15.10 9.08 -2.57
N ASP A 43 14.73 10.12 -1.81
CA ASP A 43 15.29 11.46 -2.00
C ASP A 43 16.58 11.72 -1.20
N LYS A 44 16.81 11.02 -0.08
CA LYS A 44 17.89 11.33 0.88
C LYS A 44 18.97 10.27 1.01
N THR A 45 18.81 9.10 0.38
CA THR A 45 19.77 8.00 0.51
C THR A 45 20.20 7.47 -0.85
N PRO A 46 21.38 6.83 -0.95
CA PRO A 46 21.75 6.07 -2.14
C PRO A 46 21.10 4.68 -2.20
N HIS A 47 20.24 4.33 -1.24
CA HIS A 47 19.59 3.03 -1.13
C HIS A 47 18.14 3.11 -1.59
N VAL A 48 17.60 1.97 -2.03
CA VAL A 48 16.20 1.88 -2.49
C VAL A 48 15.28 1.37 -1.38
N MET A 49 15.77 0.52 -0.48
CA MET A 49 14.93 -0.15 0.51
C MET A 49 15.61 -0.22 1.88
N LEU A 50 14.89 0.16 2.93
CA LEU A 50 15.25 -0.10 4.32
C LEU A 50 14.17 -0.95 5.00
N VAL A 51 14.55 -1.76 5.99
CA VAL A 51 13.60 -2.65 6.67
C VAL A 51 13.74 -2.65 8.19
N GLY A 52 12.65 -2.94 8.88
CA GLY A 52 12.61 -3.22 10.32
C GLY A 52 13.16 -2.11 11.20
N GLU A 53 13.81 -2.50 12.30
CA GLU A 53 14.38 -1.56 13.29
C GLU A 53 15.37 -0.56 12.66
N GLY A 54 16.15 -1.00 11.66
CA GLY A 54 17.07 -0.12 10.94
C GLY A 54 16.35 1.01 10.19
N ALA A 55 15.23 0.69 9.53
CA ALA A 55 14.39 1.70 8.88
C ALA A 55 13.74 2.64 9.90
N GLN A 56 13.25 2.10 11.02
CA GLN A 56 12.62 2.89 12.07
C GLN A 56 13.62 3.87 12.69
N LYS A 57 14.81 3.39 13.06
CA LYS A 57 15.89 4.23 13.59
C LYS A 57 16.26 5.34 12.61
N TRP A 58 16.49 4.99 11.34
CA TRP A 58 16.82 5.97 10.31
C TRP A 58 15.72 7.02 10.14
N ALA A 59 14.45 6.62 10.15
CA ALA A 59 13.33 7.55 10.03
C ALA A 59 13.29 8.53 11.21
N LEU A 60 13.45 8.04 12.46
CA LEU A 60 13.50 8.91 13.64
C LEU A 60 14.67 9.91 13.56
N GLU A 61 15.86 9.47 13.12
CA GLU A 61 17.02 10.34 12.91
C GLU A 61 16.81 11.38 11.80
N ASN A 62 15.86 11.15 10.90
CA ASN A 62 15.55 12.01 9.75
C ASN A 62 14.27 12.84 9.92
N GLY A 63 13.80 13.00 11.16
CA GLY A 63 12.73 13.93 11.53
C GLY A 63 11.31 13.35 11.46
N PHE A 64 11.17 12.03 11.32
CA PHE A 64 9.89 11.37 11.51
C PHE A 64 9.61 11.13 13.00
N SER A 65 8.34 11.17 13.38
CA SER A 65 7.91 10.92 14.75
C SER A 65 7.17 9.59 14.85
N LYS A 66 7.21 9.00 16.04
CA LYS A 66 6.30 7.91 16.37
C LYS A 66 4.84 8.41 16.34
N ALA A 67 3.92 7.50 16.07
CA ALA A 67 2.49 7.72 16.17
C ALA A 67 2.15 8.27 17.56
N ASP A 68 1.27 9.27 17.60
CA ASP A 68 0.81 9.95 18.80
C ASP A 68 -0.46 9.32 19.40
N PHE A 69 -0.82 8.14 18.92
CA PHE A 69 -1.97 7.35 19.35
C PHE A 69 -1.57 5.90 19.65
N GLU A 70 -2.45 5.17 20.34
CA GLU A 70 -2.24 3.76 20.65
C GLU A 70 -2.26 2.90 19.37
N VAL A 71 -1.23 2.07 19.20
CA VAL A 71 -1.08 1.18 18.04
C VAL A 71 -0.97 -0.27 18.54
N PRO A 72 -1.89 -1.18 18.16
CA PRO A 72 -3.11 -0.93 17.40
C PRO A 72 -4.15 -0.09 18.17
N ILE A 73 -5.04 0.60 17.46
CA ILE A 73 -6.15 1.32 18.10
C ILE A 73 -7.09 0.35 18.84
N PRO A 74 -7.82 0.78 19.88
CA PRO A 74 -8.60 -0.11 20.74
C PRO A 74 -9.58 -1.05 20.02
N GLU A 75 -10.20 -0.59 18.93
CA GLU A 75 -11.09 -1.42 18.11
C GLU A 75 -10.35 -2.58 17.45
N VAL A 76 -9.17 -2.32 16.87
CA VAL A 76 -8.33 -3.32 16.23
C VAL A 76 -7.70 -4.26 17.28
N GLN A 77 -7.37 -3.74 18.46
CA GLN A 77 -6.90 -4.55 19.58
C GLN A 77 -7.96 -5.58 20.00
N LYS A 78 -9.22 -5.16 20.10
CA LYS A 78 -10.35 -6.05 20.40
C LYS A 78 -10.56 -7.12 19.32
N ASP A 79 -10.43 -6.76 18.05
CA ASP A 79 -10.47 -7.72 16.93
C ASP A 79 -9.37 -8.78 17.04
N TYR A 80 -8.15 -8.35 17.40
CA TYR A 80 -7.01 -9.24 17.61
C TYR A 80 -7.24 -10.20 18.79
N GLU A 81 -7.75 -9.71 19.92
CA GLU A 81 -8.11 -10.54 21.08
C GLU A 81 -9.16 -11.59 20.75
N ASN A 82 -10.16 -11.24 19.94
CA ASN A 82 -11.15 -12.20 19.46
C ASN A 82 -10.54 -13.24 18.53
N TRP A 83 -9.59 -12.84 17.67
CA TRP A 83 -8.88 -13.76 16.79
C TRP A 83 -8.04 -14.77 17.60
N LEU A 84 -7.37 -14.34 18.67
CA LEU A 84 -6.53 -15.20 19.52
C LEU A 84 -7.28 -16.41 20.11
N ILE A 85 -8.61 -16.30 20.32
CA ILE A 85 -9.45 -17.41 20.82
C ILE A 85 -9.33 -18.65 19.92
N LYS A 86 -9.26 -18.45 18.59
CA LYS A 86 -9.09 -19.55 17.62
C LYS A 86 -7.67 -19.65 17.10
N SER A 87 -6.99 -18.51 16.94
CA SER A 87 -5.64 -18.39 16.38
C SER A 87 -5.46 -19.07 15.02
N GLU A 88 -6.56 -19.20 14.26
CA GLU A 88 -6.56 -19.82 12.94
C GLU A 88 -6.15 -18.79 11.89
N TYR A 89 -4.99 -19.01 11.27
CA TYR A 89 -4.57 -18.22 10.12
C TYR A 89 -5.31 -18.69 8.87
N LYS A 90 -6.37 -17.97 8.49
CA LYS A 90 -7.08 -18.23 7.23
C LYS A 90 -6.27 -17.70 6.06
N THR A 91 -5.84 -18.60 5.19
CA THR A 91 -5.18 -18.24 3.92
C THR A 91 -6.20 -17.72 2.91
N GLY A 92 -5.88 -16.63 2.21
CA GLY A 92 -6.72 -16.02 1.18
C GLY A 92 -6.87 -14.51 1.36
N VAL A 93 -6.83 -13.76 0.25
CA VAL A 93 -7.09 -12.32 0.25
C VAL A 93 -8.60 -12.13 0.22
N ASN A 94 -9.16 -11.48 1.24
CA ASN A 94 -10.52 -10.96 1.22
C ASN A 94 -10.50 -9.50 1.71
N VAL A 95 -11.58 -8.76 1.45
CA VAL A 95 -11.72 -7.35 1.84
C VAL A 95 -11.51 -7.15 3.36
N GLU A 96 -11.76 -8.18 4.16
CA GLU A 96 -11.62 -8.14 5.62
C GLU A 96 -10.17 -8.37 6.12
N ASN A 97 -9.27 -8.92 5.30
CA ASN A 97 -7.93 -9.39 5.72
C ASN A 97 -6.75 -8.63 5.08
N HIS A 98 -7.00 -7.63 4.23
CA HIS A 98 -5.94 -6.96 3.48
C HIS A 98 -6.18 -5.46 3.26
N ASP A 99 -5.49 -4.63 4.06
CA ASP A 99 -5.54 -3.17 3.92
C ASP A 99 -4.38 -2.69 3.04
N THR A 100 -4.56 -2.72 1.72
CA THR A 100 -3.56 -2.22 0.76
C THR A 100 -4.14 -1.13 -0.12
N ILE A 101 -3.38 -0.03 -0.26
CA ILE A 101 -3.70 1.08 -1.14
C ILE A 101 -2.57 1.24 -2.13
N GLY A 102 -2.90 1.11 -3.42
CA GLY A 102 -2.05 1.49 -4.54
C GLY A 102 -2.61 2.75 -5.20
N MET A 103 -1.75 3.69 -5.56
CA MET A 103 -2.09 4.90 -6.29
C MET A 103 -1.12 5.10 -7.43
N LEU A 104 -1.65 5.40 -8.61
CA LEU A 104 -0.89 5.86 -9.77
C LEU A 104 -1.35 7.27 -10.12
N ALA A 105 -0.41 8.13 -10.50
CA ALA A 105 -0.68 9.50 -10.91
C ALA A 105 0.09 9.82 -12.19
N LEU A 106 -0.53 10.64 -13.04
CA LEU A 106 0.05 11.21 -14.25
C LEU A 106 -0.09 12.73 -14.17
N ASP A 107 0.99 13.46 -14.36
CA ASP A 107 0.97 14.92 -14.34
C ASP A 107 0.74 15.55 -15.73
N ALA A 108 0.59 16.88 -15.78
CA ALA A 108 0.33 17.62 -17.01
C ALA A 108 1.47 17.58 -18.04
N SER A 109 2.66 17.16 -17.64
CA SER A 109 3.82 16.97 -18.52
C SER A 109 3.94 15.53 -19.02
N GLY A 110 2.97 14.67 -18.71
CA GLY A 110 2.99 13.25 -19.07
C GLY A 110 3.87 12.40 -18.15
N ARG A 111 4.29 12.92 -16.98
CA ARG A 111 5.16 12.20 -16.06
C ARG A 111 4.34 11.35 -15.11
N MET A 112 4.70 10.08 -14.99
CA MET A 112 4.05 9.13 -14.10
C MET A 112 4.74 9.00 -12.75
N ALA A 113 3.97 8.72 -11.71
CA ALA A 113 4.46 8.24 -10.44
C ALA A 113 3.45 7.28 -9.82
N GLY A 114 3.91 6.43 -8.93
CA GLY A 114 3.05 5.54 -8.19
C GLY A 114 3.54 5.33 -6.77
N ALA A 115 2.61 4.93 -5.91
CA ALA A 115 2.83 4.63 -4.52
C ALA A 115 1.99 3.42 -4.13
N CYS A 116 2.54 2.56 -3.28
CA CYS A 116 1.83 1.43 -2.70
C CYS A 116 2.13 1.37 -1.21
N THR A 117 1.11 1.19 -0.37
CA THR A 117 1.25 1.09 1.09
C THR A 117 0.27 0.09 1.67
N THR A 118 0.68 -0.62 2.71
CA THR A 118 -0.13 -1.65 3.36
C THR A 118 0.29 -1.87 4.81
N SER A 119 -0.61 -2.48 5.60
CA SER A 119 -0.22 -3.17 6.85
C SER A 119 0.03 -4.67 6.66
N GLY A 120 -0.10 -5.15 5.43
CA GLY A 120 0.02 -6.54 5.04
C GLY A 120 -1.23 -7.36 5.37
N MET A 121 -1.07 -8.68 5.35
CA MET A 121 -2.13 -9.60 5.77
C MET A 121 -2.32 -9.54 7.28
N ALA A 122 -3.58 -9.45 7.71
CA ALA A 122 -3.93 -9.57 9.13
C ALA A 122 -3.35 -10.86 9.74
N TYR A 123 -2.78 -10.76 10.93
CA TYR A 123 -2.25 -11.88 11.73
C TYR A 123 -1.14 -12.69 11.04
N LYS A 124 -0.42 -12.04 10.13
CA LYS A 124 0.77 -12.60 9.45
C LYS A 124 1.82 -13.12 10.46
N ILE A 125 2.74 -13.99 10.02
CA ILE A 125 3.95 -14.27 10.81
C ILE A 125 4.73 -12.97 11.00
N ARG A 126 5.31 -12.77 12.19
CA ARG A 126 6.27 -11.70 12.45
C ARG A 126 7.37 -11.74 11.39
N GLY A 127 7.71 -10.58 10.84
CA GLY A 127 8.67 -10.44 9.75
C GLY A 127 8.12 -10.74 8.34
N ARG A 128 6.85 -11.14 8.18
CA ARG A 128 6.26 -11.31 6.84
C ARG A 128 6.13 -9.96 6.15
N VAL A 129 6.72 -9.89 4.96
CA VAL A 129 6.62 -8.76 4.03
C VAL A 129 5.78 -9.18 2.82
N GLY A 130 4.88 -8.30 2.37
CA GLY A 130 4.06 -8.50 1.17
C GLY A 130 4.73 -8.03 -0.12
N ASP A 131 3.95 -7.95 -1.19
CA ASP A 131 4.35 -7.36 -2.48
C ASP A 131 4.47 -5.83 -2.43
N SER A 132 3.65 -5.17 -1.60
CA SER A 132 3.51 -3.72 -1.58
C SER A 132 4.79 -2.89 -1.43
N PRO A 133 5.85 -3.28 -0.71
CA PRO A 133 7.09 -2.53 -0.66
C PRO A 133 8.11 -2.97 -1.73
N ILE A 134 7.81 -3.97 -2.54
CA ILE A 134 8.73 -4.56 -3.51
C ILE A 134 8.49 -3.90 -4.88
N ILE A 135 9.43 -3.06 -5.30
CA ILE A 135 9.45 -2.50 -6.66
C ILE A 135 9.50 -3.63 -7.67
N GLY A 136 8.64 -3.57 -8.68
CA GLY A 136 8.46 -4.64 -9.66
C GLY A 136 7.54 -5.77 -9.19
N ALA A 137 6.95 -5.71 -7.98
CA ALA A 137 5.88 -6.61 -7.56
C ALA A 137 4.62 -5.81 -7.15
N GLY A 138 4.70 -5.04 -6.07
CA GLY A 138 3.58 -4.21 -5.59
C GLY A 138 3.46 -2.85 -6.28
N LEU A 139 4.49 -2.43 -7.02
CA LEU A 139 4.49 -1.21 -7.83
C LEU A 139 5.63 -1.23 -8.85
N PHE A 140 5.35 -0.83 -10.09
CA PHE A 140 6.35 -0.51 -11.10
C PHE A 140 5.89 0.67 -11.94
N ILE A 141 6.79 1.59 -12.27
CA ILE A 141 6.54 2.74 -13.15
C ILE A 141 7.66 2.78 -14.19
N ASP A 142 7.30 2.72 -15.46
CA ASP A 142 8.20 3.02 -16.57
C ASP A 142 7.77 4.33 -17.21
N GLY A 143 8.67 5.32 -17.29
CA GLY A 143 8.39 6.63 -17.87
C GLY A 143 8.11 6.60 -19.38
N ASP A 144 8.60 5.58 -20.09
CA ASP A 144 8.45 5.44 -21.54
C ASP A 144 7.26 4.56 -21.94
N VAL A 145 6.77 3.70 -21.03
CA VAL A 145 5.80 2.63 -21.34
C VAL A 145 4.54 2.64 -20.44
N GLY A 146 4.65 3.13 -19.20
CA GLY A 146 3.60 3.06 -18.17
C GLY A 146 3.92 2.09 -17.02
N GLY A 147 3.07 2.04 -15.98
CA GLY A 147 3.32 1.29 -14.74
C GLY A 147 2.38 0.10 -14.49
N SER A 148 2.83 -0.93 -13.75
CA SER A 148 2.08 -2.17 -13.46
C SER A 148 2.51 -2.85 -12.14
N THR A 149 1.68 -3.76 -11.61
CA THR A 149 2.00 -4.68 -10.49
C THR A 149 1.89 -6.14 -10.99
N PRO A 150 2.95 -6.97 -11.03
CA PRO A 150 2.86 -8.32 -11.60
C PRO A 150 2.34 -9.40 -10.64
N GLY A 151 1.66 -10.42 -11.22
CA GLY A 151 1.22 -11.64 -10.52
C GLY A 151 -0.20 -11.59 -9.96
N VAL A 152 -1.20 -11.46 -10.83
CA VAL A 152 -2.57 -11.06 -10.40
C VAL A 152 -3.57 -12.20 -10.17
N GLU A 153 -3.14 -13.46 -10.17
CA GLU A 153 -4.04 -14.59 -9.92
C GLU A 153 -4.34 -14.71 -8.41
N GLY A 154 -5.60 -14.52 -8.02
CA GLY A 154 -6.03 -14.48 -6.61
C GLY A 154 -5.78 -13.15 -5.88
N MET A 155 -5.31 -12.11 -6.57
CA MET A 155 -5.06 -10.78 -5.99
C MET A 155 -6.00 -9.72 -6.58
N GLN A 156 -6.62 -8.92 -5.72
CA GLN A 156 -7.40 -7.77 -6.16
C GLN A 156 -6.46 -6.61 -6.51
N VAL A 157 -6.28 -6.36 -7.80
CA VAL A 157 -5.50 -5.23 -8.32
C VAL A 157 -6.43 -4.27 -9.04
N GLY A 158 -6.34 -2.99 -8.70
CA GLY A 158 -7.08 -1.89 -9.32
C GLY A 158 -6.13 -0.90 -10.00
N PHE A 159 -6.50 -0.47 -11.20
CA PHE A 159 -5.87 0.57 -11.99
C PHE A 159 -6.80 1.77 -12.04
N LEU A 160 -6.27 2.96 -11.78
CA LEU A 160 -6.98 4.22 -11.95
C LEU A 160 -6.19 5.07 -12.95
N ALA A 161 -6.90 5.68 -13.89
CA ALA A 161 -6.35 6.60 -14.87
C ALA A 161 -7.23 7.85 -14.95
N MET A 162 -6.62 9.01 -15.16
CA MET A 162 -7.30 10.28 -15.34
C MET A 162 -6.50 11.17 -16.31
N ASN A 163 -7.19 11.96 -17.14
CA ASN A 163 -6.56 12.93 -18.05
C ASN A 163 -6.83 14.39 -17.67
N MET A 164 -6.22 15.33 -18.41
CA MET A 164 -6.31 16.77 -18.14
C MET A 164 -7.69 17.38 -18.40
N GLN A 165 -8.58 16.66 -19.09
CA GLN A 165 -9.96 17.08 -19.32
C GLN A 165 -10.88 16.62 -18.19
N GLY A 166 -10.34 15.95 -17.16
CA GLY A 166 -11.11 15.39 -16.06
C GLY A 166 -11.83 14.09 -16.42
N GLU A 167 -11.45 13.45 -17.53
CA GLU A 167 -11.90 12.11 -17.86
C GLU A 167 -11.14 11.11 -17.01
N TYR A 168 -11.83 10.13 -16.46
CA TYR A 168 -11.28 9.16 -15.54
C TYR A 168 -11.78 7.75 -15.88
N GLY A 169 -11.04 6.74 -15.43
CA GLY A 169 -11.41 5.35 -15.57
C GLY A 169 -10.77 4.51 -14.47
N GLY A 170 -11.52 3.50 -14.03
CA GLY A 170 -11.02 2.45 -13.16
C GLY A 170 -11.17 1.10 -13.83
N TYR A 171 -10.13 0.28 -13.74
CA TYR A 171 -10.16 -1.12 -14.17
C TYR A 171 -9.57 -2.00 -13.08
N SER A 172 -10.02 -3.23 -12.94
CA SER A 172 -9.52 -4.15 -11.91
C SER A 172 -9.40 -5.56 -12.44
N VAL A 173 -8.59 -6.37 -11.77
CA VAL A 173 -8.44 -7.78 -12.14
C VAL A 173 -9.67 -8.57 -11.73
N TYR A 174 -10.19 -8.37 -10.52
CA TYR A 174 -11.40 -9.01 -9.99
C TYR A 174 -12.51 -8.01 -9.69
N ASN A 175 -13.76 -8.45 -9.81
CA ASN A 175 -14.93 -7.63 -9.49
C ASN A 175 -14.96 -7.19 -8.01
N GLY A 176 -15.64 -6.07 -7.75
CA GLY A 176 -15.81 -5.52 -6.40
C GLY A 176 -14.78 -4.45 -6.01
N PHE A 177 -13.96 -3.96 -6.94
CA PHE A 177 -13.16 -2.76 -6.74
C PHE A 177 -13.97 -1.51 -7.04
N ASN A 178 -13.98 -0.56 -6.11
CA ASN A 178 -14.56 0.76 -6.29
C ASN A 178 -13.58 1.85 -5.85
N TYR A 179 -13.73 3.03 -6.43
CA TYR A 179 -12.90 4.19 -6.13
C TYR A 179 -13.77 5.42 -5.87
N ALA A 180 -13.31 6.28 -4.96
CA ALA A 180 -13.96 7.54 -4.68
C ALA A 180 -13.57 8.58 -5.75
N LEU A 181 -14.56 9.10 -6.46
CA LEU A 181 -14.41 10.23 -7.37
C LEU A 181 -14.85 11.50 -6.64
N ARG A 182 -13.93 12.47 -6.53
CA ARG A 182 -14.24 13.80 -5.99
C ARG A 182 -13.84 14.89 -6.97
N SER A 183 -14.80 15.74 -7.31
CA SER A 183 -14.64 16.96 -8.11
C SER A 183 -15.29 18.14 -7.37
N LYS A 184 -15.39 19.32 -8.01
CA LYS A 184 -16.04 20.49 -7.39
C LYS A 184 -17.53 20.27 -7.12
N ASP A 185 -18.16 19.42 -7.91
CA ASP A 185 -19.60 19.24 -8.04
C ASP A 185 -20.04 17.79 -7.81
N ARG A 186 -19.10 16.84 -7.71
CA ARG A 186 -19.39 15.42 -7.47
C ARG A 186 -18.52 14.84 -6.37
N ASN A 187 -19.12 13.96 -5.57
CA ASN A 187 -18.45 13.13 -4.58
C ASN A 187 -19.18 11.80 -4.54
N GLU A 188 -18.69 10.83 -5.29
CA GLU A 188 -19.38 9.56 -5.53
C GLU A 188 -18.41 8.39 -5.48
N MET A 189 -18.92 7.22 -5.10
CA MET A 189 -18.20 5.96 -5.25
C MET A 189 -18.50 5.37 -6.62
N VAL A 190 -17.46 5.05 -7.37
CA VAL A 190 -17.57 4.49 -8.73
C VAL A 190 -17.05 3.06 -8.72
N ASP A 191 -17.89 2.11 -9.15
CA ASP A 191 -17.46 0.73 -9.37
C ASP A 191 -16.58 0.67 -10.62
N ALA A 192 -15.38 0.13 -10.45
CA ALA A 192 -14.45 -0.06 -11.55
C ALA A 192 -14.90 -1.22 -12.44
N LYS A 193 -14.59 -1.12 -13.73
CA LYS A 193 -14.70 -2.27 -14.63
C LYS A 193 -13.70 -3.34 -14.19
N TYR A 194 -13.95 -4.59 -14.54
CA TYR A 194 -13.11 -5.71 -14.10
C TYR A 194 -12.86 -6.74 -15.20
N MET A 195 -11.77 -7.51 -15.05
CA MET A 195 -11.38 -8.57 -15.98
C MET A 195 -12.02 -9.92 -15.64
N ARG A 196 -12.14 -10.26 -14.36
CA ARG A 196 -12.61 -11.57 -13.87
C ARG A 196 -13.56 -11.41 -12.69
N THR A 197 -14.37 -12.42 -12.42
CA THR A 197 -15.10 -12.54 -11.14
C THR A 197 -14.32 -13.44 -10.19
N TRP A 198 -14.51 -13.25 -8.88
CA TRP A 198 -14.08 -14.26 -7.92
C TRP A 198 -14.72 -15.62 -8.26
N GLY A 199 -13.93 -16.68 -8.25
CA GLY A 199 -14.36 -18.06 -8.45
C GLY A 199 -14.64 -18.77 -7.14
#